data_AF-A0A433RPR4-F1
#
_entry.id   AF-A0A433RPR4-F1
#
_cell.length_a   1.000
_cell.length_b   1.000
_cell.length_c   1.000
_cell.angle_alpha   90.00
_cell.angle_beta   90.00
_cell.angle_gamma   90.00
#
_symmetry.space_group_name_H-M   'P 1'
#
loop_
_entity.id
_entity.type
_entity.pdbx_description
1 polymer ?
#
loop_
_entity_poly.entity_id
_entity_poly.type
_entity_poly.pdbx_seq_one_letter_code
_entity_poly.pdbx_strand_id
1 'polypeptide(L)'
;MKKTITILIVFILGYLLGEIDVKLILKDLENEFIELNTISIIGLTSSVTTLLVFLMYLIGKVYAIKKAEMFLTESFFVRHNNNNDDLNIGKEITLDKDLEECEIIYLVPNDPIREIKFYTYDGDYHKEGQLIESVGSLKAGETLRINTYLPCGMPNYIIKYERFDYVIGTLVLQEDGRGLTNFRTPEIKHTWRSYFYHLVKA
;
A
#
# COMPACT_ATOMS: atom_id res chain seq x y z
N MET A 1 11.97 -40.21 3.05
CA MET A 1 12.26 -38.83 2.57
C MET A 1 11.23 -38.32 1.56
N LYS A 2 11.01 -38.95 0.38
CA LYS A 2 9.93 -38.54 -0.54
C LYS A 2 8.52 -38.64 0.10
N LYS A 3 8.22 -39.76 0.78
CA LYS A 3 6.92 -39.99 1.46
C LYS A 3 6.62 -38.98 2.57
N THR A 4 7.60 -38.72 3.42
CA THR A 4 7.48 -37.80 4.57
C THR A 4 7.16 -36.36 4.13
N ILE A 5 7.75 -35.89 3.02
CA ILE A 5 7.43 -34.60 2.41
C ILE A 5 6.00 -34.62 1.85
N THR A 6 5.59 -35.71 1.21
CA THR A 6 4.21 -35.88 0.73
C THR A 6 3.20 -35.82 1.87
N ILE A 7 3.50 -36.47 3.01
CA ILE A 7 2.64 -36.47 4.20
C ILE A 7 2.57 -35.06 4.81
N LEU A 8 3.68 -34.34 4.92
CA LEU A 8 3.70 -32.97 5.42
C LEU A 8 2.91 -32.01 4.51
N ILE A 9 3.04 -32.16 3.19
CA ILE A 9 2.29 -31.37 2.20
C ILE A 9 0.79 -31.70 2.27
N VAL A 10 0.42 -32.98 2.39
CA VAL A 10 -0.97 -33.42 2.55
C VAL A 10 -1.55 -32.94 3.89
N PHE A 11 -0.76 -32.90 4.95
CA PHE A 11 -1.18 -32.36 6.25
C PHE A 11 -1.42 -30.85 6.18
N ILE A 12 -0.51 -30.08 5.58
CA ILE A 12 -0.65 -28.62 5.42
C ILE A 12 -1.86 -28.31 4.51
N LEU A 13 -2.02 -29.04 3.41
CA LEU A 13 -3.18 -28.90 2.51
C LEU A 13 -4.48 -29.31 3.19
N GLY A 14 -4.52 -30.43 3.90
CA GLY A 14 -5.70 -30.92 4.62
C GLY A 14 -6.12 -30.02 5.77
N TYR A 15 -5.15 -29.44 6.50
CA TYR A 15 -5.39 -28.48 7.56
C TYR A 15 -5.94 -27.15 7.02
N LEU A 16 -5.44 -26.68 5.87
CA LEU A 16 -5.92 -25.47 5.21
C LEU A 16 -7.28 -25.65 4.51
N LEU A 17 -7.58 -26.85 4.01
CA LEU A 17 -8.80 -27.14 3.24
C LEU A 17 -9.94 -27.75 4.06
N GLY A 18 -9.71 -28.12 5.32
CA GLY A 18 -10.76 -28.52 6.27
C GLY A 18 -11.44 -29.87 6.01
N GLU A 19 -11.04 -30.62 4.98
CA GLU A 19 -11.73 -31.85 4.53
C GLU A 19 -11.04 -33.17 4.92
N ILE A 20 -9.91 -33.14 5.65
CA ILE A 20 -9.16 -34.39 5.94
C ILE A 20 -9.23 -34.77 7.42
N ASP A 21 -9.57 -36.04 7.69
CA ASP A 21 -9.61 -36.62 9.03
C ASP A 21 -8.18 -36.71 9.62
N VAL A 22 -7.87 -35.73 10.47
CA VAL A 22 -6.56 -35.48 11.09
C VAL A 22 -6.01 -36.72 11.82
N LYS A 23 -6.90 -37.59 12.32
CA LYS A 23 -6.53 -38.80 13.08
C LYS A 23 -5.80 -39.84 12.22
N LEU A 24 -6.14 -39.95 10.95
CA LEU A 24 -5.52 -40.90 10.03
C LEU A 24 -4.09 -40.46 9.68
N ILE A 25 -3.89 -39.17 9.44
CA ILE A 25 -2.56 -38.59 9.17
C ILE A 25 -1.65 -38.67 10.40
N LEU A 26 -2.19 -38.39 11.59
CA LEU A 26 -1.43 -38.49 12.85
C LEU A 26 -0.91 -39.90 13.10
N LYS A 27 -1.74 -40.92 12.84
CA LYS A 27 -1.35 -42.33 13.03
C LYS A 27 -0.28 -42.78 12.03
N ASP A 28 -0.36 -42.32 10.79
CA ASP A 28 0.67 -42.59 9.77
C ASP A 28 1.99 -41.86 10.09
N LEU A 29 1.93 -40.64 10.64
CA LEU A 29 3.09 -39.91 11.13
C LEU A 29 3.74 -40.58 12.34
N GLU A 30 2.95 -41.07 13.31
CA GLU A 30 3.45 -41.78 14.50
C GLU A 30 4.21 -43.06 14.10
N ASN A 31 3.66 -43.84 13.18
CA ASN A 31 4.30 -45.07 12.70
C ASN A 31 5.60 -44.76 11.94
N GLU A 32 5.63 -43.72 11.10
CA GLU A 32 6.86 -43.29 10.43
C GLU A 32 7.91 -42.82 11.44
N PHE A 33 7.50 -42.09 12.50
CA PHE A 33 8.41 -41.57 13.53
C PHE A 33 9.11 -42.67 14.34
N ILE A 34 8.44 -43.78 14.60
CA ILE A 34 8.99 -44.92 15.33
C ILE A 34 10.12 -45.62 14.54
N GLU A 35 10.06 -45.58 13.21
CA GLU A 35 11.07 -46.18 12.33
C GLU A 35 12.24 -45.24 11.98
N LEU A 36 12.22 -43.98 12.44
CA LEU A 36 13.27 -43.02 12.12
C LEU A 36 14.54 -43.24 12.96
N ASN A 37 15.67 -43.36 12.26
CA ASN A 37 16.99 -43.29 12.88
C ASN A 37 17.24 -41.91 13.54
N THR A 38 18.05 -41.86 14.59
CA THR A 38 18.37 -40.64 15.37
C THR A 38 18.83 -39.48 14.49
N ILE A 39 19.60 -39.77 13.43
CA ILE A 39 20.06 -38.77 12.45
C ILE A 39 18.88 -38.13 11.71
N SER A 40 17.88 -38.92 11.33
CA SER A 40 16.68 -38.44 10.64
C SER A 40 15.80 -37.59 11.55
N ILE A 41 15.70 -37.94 12.84
CA ILE A 41 14.96 -37.16 13.84
C ILE A 41 15.60 -35.77 14.01
N ILE A 42 16.93 -35.71 14.14
CA ILE A 42 17.67 -34.44 14.23
C ILE A 42 17.42 -33.59 12.98
N GLY A 43 17.51 -34.20 11.78
CA GLY A 43 17.28 -33.49 10.52
C GLY A 43 15.86 -32.92 10.40
N LEU A 44 14.85 -33.71 10.79
CA LEU A 44 13.46 -33.27 10.77
C LEU A 44 13.20 -32.15 11.78
N THR A 45 13.74 -32.27 12.99
CA THR A 45 13.63 -31.24 14.04
C THR A 45 14.28 -29.93 13.62
N SER A 46 15.46 -30.00 13.01
CA SER A 46 16.14 -28.82 12.45
C SER A 46 15.32 -28.17 11.35
N SER A 47 14.81 -28.96 10.39
CA SER A 47 13.96 -28.45 9.30
C SER A 47 12.70 -27.76 9.81
N VAL A 48 12.00 -28.36 10.78
CA VAL A 48 10.80 -27.78 11.39
C VAL A 48 11.14 -26.49 12.13
N THR A 49 12.25 -26.47 12.87
CA THR A 49 12.71 -25.28 13.60
C THR A 49 13.03 -24.14 12.64
N THR A 50 13.77 -24.42 11.56
CA THR A 50 14.09 -23.42 10.53
C THR A 50 12.82 -22.87 9.86
N LEU A 51 11.86 -23.74 9.56
CA LEU A 51 10.57 -23.32 9.01
C LEU A 51 9.82 -22.40 9.98
N LEU A 52 9.79 -22.74 11.27
CA LEU A 52 9.11 -21.95 12.30
C LEU A 52 9.76 -20.57 12.46
N VAL A 53 11.10 -20.51 12.54
CA VAL A 53 11.85 -19.24 12.59
C VAL A 53 11.57 -18.39 11.35
N PHE A 54 11.52 -19.00 10.17
CA PHE A 54 11.19 -18.31 8.92
C PHE A 54 9.77 -17.74 8.91
N LEU A 55 8.78 -18.49 9.41
CA LEU A 55 7.40 -18.01 9.54
C LEU A 55 7.30 -16.85 10.54
N MET A 56 7.96 -16.96 11.70
CA MET A 56 8.01 -15.88 12.69
C MET A 56 8.66 -14.61 12.12
N TYR A 57 9.73 -14.76 11.35
CA TYR A 57 10.37 -13.64 10.64
C TYR A 57 9.41 -12.95 9.66
N LEU A 58 8.68 -13.72 8.83
CA LEU A 58 7.70 -13.17 7.89
C LEU A 58 6.59 -12.40 8.62
N ILE A 59 6.03 -12.97 9.70
CA ILE A 59 5.00 -12.32 10.51
C ILE A 59 5.53 -11.02 11.11
N GLY A 60 6.73 -11.04 11.68
CA GLY A 60 7.37 -9.86 12.26
C GLY A 60 7.58 -8.74 11.22
N LYS A 61 8.03 -9.10 10.02
CA LYS A 61 8.18 -8.14 8.91
C LYS A 61 6.85 -7.54 8.46
N VAL A 62 5.80 -8.37 8.30
CA VAL A 62 4.46 -7.88 7.96
C VAL A 62 3.93 -6.90 9.02
N TYR A 63 4.14 -7.21 10.30
CA TYR A 63 3.76 -6.30 11.39
C TYR A 63 4.53 -4.98 11.34
N ALA A 64 5.84 -5.02 11.06
CA ALA A 64 6.66 -3.82 10.92
C ALA A 64 6.18 -2.92 9.76
N ILE A 65 5.81 -3.52 8.62
CA ILE A 65 5.26 -2.77 7.45
C ILE A 65 3.97 -2.06 7.85
N LYS A 66 3.03 -2.77 8.50
CA LYS A 66 1.79 -2.15 9.00
C LYS A 66 2.04 -1.03 10.01
N LYS A 67 3.09 -1.13 10.83
CA LYS A 67 3.44 -0.05 11.76
C LYS A 67 4.04 1.15 11.03
N ALA A 68 4.76 0.94 9.94
CA ALA A 68 5.32 2.00 9.10
C ALA A 68 4.25 2.83 8.37
N GLU A 69 3.06 2.27 8.11
CA GLU A 69 1.89 2.99 7.58
C GLU A 69 1.59 4.28 8.36
N MET A 70 1.79 4.28 9.69
CA MET A 70 1.53 5.43 10.54
C MET A 70 2.51 6.60 10.35
N PHE A 71 3.62 6.40 9.63
CA PHE A 71 4.67 7.40 9.43
C PHE A 71 4.78 7.89 7.97
N LEU A 72 3.99 7.34 7.05
CA LEU A 72 3.95 7.80 5.66
C LEU A 72 3.10 9.07 5.57
N THR A 73 3.69 10.22 5.90
CA THR A 73 3.01 11.52 5.78
C THR A 73 3.43 12.16 4.47
N GLU A 74 2.70 11.94 3.38
CA GLU A 74 2.85 12.83 2.22
C GLU A 74 2.28 14.20 2.56
N SER A 75 3.01 15.26 2.22
CA SER A 75 2.63 16.62 2.58
C SER A 75 1.93 17.31 1.42
N PHE A 76 0.64 17.58 1.59
CA PHE A 76 -0.16 18.34 0.64
C PHE A 76 -0.37 19.75 1.15
N PHE A 77 -0.04 20.74 0.34
CA PHE A 77 -0.27 22.14 0.69
C PHE A 77 -0.98 22.85 -0.45
N VAL A 78 -2.17 23.35 -0.17
CA VAL A 78 -2.87 24.29 -1.05
C VAL A 78 -2.24 25.66 -0.85
N ARG A 79 -2.10 26.47 -1.91
CA ARG A 79 -1.72 27.87 -1.80
C ARG A 79 -2.55 28.72 -2.74
N HIS A 80 -3.31 29.62 -2.14
CA HIS A 80 -4.00 30.65 -2.88
C HIS A 80 -2.98 31.76 -3.20
N ASN A 81 -2.78 32.06 -4.49
CA ASN A 81 -1.93 33.13 -5.04
C ASN A 81 -0.48 32.79 -5.47
N ASN A 82 -0.08 33.49 -6.53
CA ASN A 82 1.11 33.36 -7.39
C ASN A 82 2.41 33.87 -6.71
N ASN A 83 2.59 33.59 -5.41
CA ASN A 83 3.85 33.89 -4.76
C ASN A 83 4.91 32.90 -5.25
N ASN A 84 5.93 33.44 -5.91
CA ASN A 84 7.11 32.73 -6.40
C ASN A 84 7.89 32.15 -5.22
N ASP A 85 7.52 30.95 -4.79
CA ASP A 85 8.39 30.11 -4.02
C ASP A 85 9.31 29.34 -4.97
N ASP A 86 10.53 29.05 -4.50
CA ASP A 86 11.54 28.21 -5.19
C ASP A 86 11.13 26.72 -5.22
N LEU A 87 9.86 26.42 -5.53
CA LEU A 87 9.40 25.06 -5.75
C LEU A 87 9.84 24.60 -7.14
N ASN A 88 10.52 23.46 -7.19
CA ASN A 88 10.88 22.81 -8.44
C ASN A 88 9.63 22.17 -9.08
N ILE A 89 8.88 22.95 -9.85
CA ILE A 89 7.67 22.49 -10.55
C ILE A 89 8.12 21.55 -11.67
N GLY A 90 7.88 20.25 -11.48
CA GLY A 90 8.16 19.25 -12.51
C GLY A 90 7.01 19.11 -13.49
N LYS A 91 5.77 19.31 -13.02
CA LYS A 91 4.54 19.14 -13.82
C LYS A 91 3.46 20.13 -13.39
N GLU A 92 2.60 20.46 -14.35
CA GLU A 92 1.43 21.31 -14.15
C GLU A 92 0.20 20.69 -14.82
N ILE A 93 -0.94 20.76 -14.15
CA ILE A 93 -2.24 20.30 -14.65
C ILE A 93 -3.31 21.33 -14.30
N THR A 94 -4.26 21.52 -15.19
CA THR A 94 -5.42 22.38 -14.98
C THR A 94 -6.69 21.54 -15.05
N LEU A 95 -7.37 21.37 -13.92
CA LEU A 95 -8.56 20.52 -13.80
C LEU A 95 -9.84 21.23 -14.27
N ASP A 96 -9.87 22.55 -14.21
CA ASP A 96 -10.99 23.36 -14.68
C ASP A 96 -10.50 24.40 -15.69
N LYS A 97 -11.03 24.33 -16.92
CA LYS A 97 -10.55 25.13 -18.05
C LYS A 97 -11.28 26.45 -18.21
N ASP A 98 -12.41 26.61 -17.52
CA ASP A 98 -13.35 27.70 -17.79
C ASP A 98 -13.42 28.75 -16.66
N LEU A 99 -12.48 28.71 -15.70
CA LEU A 99 -12.49 29.61 -14.55
C LEU A 99 -11.45 30.72 -14.67
N GLU A 100 -11.91 31.96 -14.52
CA GLU A 100 -11.08 33.17 -14.46
C GLU A 100 -10.30 33.27 -13.13
N GLU A 101 -10.80 32.61 -12.07
CA GLU A 101 -10.17 32.54 -10.74
C GLU A 101 -9.77 31.08 -10.43
N CYS A 102 -8.50 30.75 -10.67
CA CYS A 102 -7.94 29.45 -10.33
C CYS A 102 -7.20 29.49 -8.99
N GLU A 103 -7.56 28.58 -8.11
CA GLU A 103 -6.73 28.21 -6.96
C GLU A 103 -5.59 27.30 -7.41
N ILE A 104 -4.44 27.41 -6.73
CA ILE A 104 -3.27 26.59 -7.02
C ILE A 104 -3.03 25.64 -5.86
N ILE A 105 -2.99 24.35 -6.16
CA ILE A 105 -2.67 23.30 -5.20
C ILE A 105 -1.30 22.72 -5.56
N TYR A 106 -0.43 22.60 -4.57
CA TYR A 106 0.88 22.00 -4.74
C TYR A 106 0.92 20.62 -4.07
N LEU A 107 1.23 19.61 -4.87
CA LEU A 107 1.53 18.26 -4.40
C LEU A 107 3.05 18.11 -4.37
N VAL A 108 3.60 18.09 -3.16
CA VAL A 108 5.04 17.90 -2.91
C VAL A 108 5.24 16.50 -2.34
N PRO A 109 5.63 15.53 -3.19
CA PRO A 109 5.81 14.17 -2.73
C PRO A 109 7.15 14.02 -1.99
N ASN A 110 7.16 13.25 -0.90
CA ASN A 110 8.38 12.86 -0.21
C ASN A 110 9.14 11.77 -0.96
N ASP A 111 8.41 10.89 -1.64
CA ASP A 111 8.96 9.79 -2.45
C ASP A 111 8.51 9.91 -3.91
N PRO A 112 9.28 9.39 -4.89
CA PRO A 112 8.85 9.42 -6.29
C PRO A 112 7.49 8.76 -6.50
N ILE A 113 6.65 9.39 -7.33
CA ILE A 113 5.32 8.89 -7.70
C ILE A 113 5.37 8.32 -9.12
N ARG A 114 4.76 7.14 -9.32
CA ARG A 114 4.69 6.47 -10.62
C ARG A 114 3.57 7.03 -11.50
N GLU A 115 2.41 7.27 -10.89
CA GLU A 115 1.21 7.72 -11.59
C GLU A 115 0.32 8.48 -10.62
N ILE A 116 -0.33 9.54 -11.11
CA ILE A 116 -1.30 10.36 -10.38
C ILE A 116 -2.54 10.47 -11.25
N LYS A 117 -3.71 10.15 -10.70
CA LYS A 117 -5.00 10.19 -11.38
C LYS A 117 -5.93 11.14 -10.66
N PHE A 118 -6.68 11.89 -11.45
CA PHE A 118 -7.66 12.87 -11.00
C PHE A 118 -9.05 12.39 -11.37
N TYR A 119 -9.94 12.37 -10.40
CA TYR A 119 -11.33 11.96 -10.56
C TYR A 119 -12.26 13.06 -10.07
N THR A 120 -13.45 13.15 -10.66
CA THR A 120 -14.55 13.91 -10.05
C THR A 120 -14.98 13.23 -8.75
N TYR A 121 -15.47 14.02 -7.80
CA TYR A 121 -16.07 13.50 -6.58
C TYR A 121 -17.54 13.13 -6.82
N ASP A 122 -17.91 11.88 -6.56
CA ASP A 122 -19.30 11.41 -6.58
C ASP A 122 -19.95 11.70 -5.21
N GLY A 123 -20.76 12.76 -5.15
CA GLY A 123 -21.41 13.23 -3.93
C GLY A 123 -22.44 12.27 -3.35
N ASP A 124 -23.11 11.47 -4.19
CA ASP A 124 -24.17 10.56 -3.76
C ASP A 124 -23.60 9.31 -3.08
N TYR A 125 -22.43 8.86 -3.53
CA TYR A 125 -21.79 7.63 -3.06
C TYR A 125 -20.48 7.87 -2.31
N HIS A 126 -20.07 9.13 -2.12
CA HIS A 126 -18.83 9.54 -1.45
C HIS A 126 -17.59 8.80 -1.97
N LYS A 127 -17.44 8.70 -3.30
CA LYS A 127 -16.39 7.89 -3.94
C LYS A 127 -15.82 8.52 -5.21
N GLU A 128 -14.86 7.83 -5.81
CA GLU A 128 -14.31 8.14 -7.15
C GLU A 128 -15.42 8.13 -8.20
N GLY A 129 -15.64 9.28 -8.84
CA GLY A 129 -16.51 9.45 -10.00
C GLY A 129 -15.76 9.17 -11.31
N GLN A 130 -15.89 10.07 -12.27
CA GLN A 130 -15.28 9.95 -13.59
C GLN A 130 -13.80 10.35 -13.55
N LEU A 131 -12.95 9.58 -14.25
CA LEU A 131 -11.56 9.96 -14.48
C LEU A 131 -11.51 11.23 -15.35
N ILE A 132 -10.86 12.26 -14.84
CA ILE A 132 -10.60 13.53 -15.53
C ILE A 132 -9.32 13.39 -16.34
N GLU A 133 -8.22 13.06 -15.66
CA GLU A 133 -6.89 13.03 -16.26
C GLU A 133 -5.94 12.12 -15.47
N SER A 134 -4.92 11.60 -16.17
CA SER A 134 -3.80 10.87 -15.57
C SER A 134 -2.50 11.60 -15.87
N VAL A 135 -1.77 11.93 -14.82
CA VAL A 135 -0.42 12.47 -14.87
C VAL A 135 0.54 11.30 -14.63
N GLY A 136 1.48 11.10 -15.56
CA GLY A 136 2.52 10.08 -15.40
C GLY A 136 3.48 10.38 -14.23
N SER A 137 4.62 9.70 -14.19
CA SER A 137 5.54 9.74 -13.03
C SER A 137 6.05 11.12 -12.65
N LEU A 138 6.16 11.39 -11.35
CA LEU A 138 6.75 12.57 -10.73
C LEU A 138 8.00 12.15 -9.96
N LYS A 139 9.16 12.77 -10.22
CA LYS A 139 10.41 12.38 -9.54
C LYS A 139 10.44 12.91 -8.11
N ALA A 140 11.35 12.36 -7.29
CA ALA A 140 11.61 12.91 -5.97
C ALA A 140 12.06 14.38 -6.07
N GLY A 141 11.48 15.25 -5.25
CA GLY A 141 11.77 16.68 -5.23
C GLY A 141 11.14 17.48 -6.38
N GLU A 142 10.41 16.85 -7.30
CA GLU A 142 9.54 17.55 -8.25
C GLU A 142 8.17 17.79 -7.60
N THR A 143 7.64 19.00 -7.78
CA THR A 143 6.29 19.37 -7.34
C THR A 143 5.32 19.29 -8.50
N LEU A 144 4.12 18.77 -8.25
CA LEU A 144 2.99 18.89 -9.18
C LEU A 144 2.15 20.10 -8.79
N ARG A 145 2.00 21.03 -9.73
CA ARG A 145 1.10 22.17 -9.64
C ARG A 145 -0.26 21.81 -10.24
N ILE A 146 -1.33 22.02 -9.48
CA ILE A 146 -2.70 21.73 -9.88
C ILE A 146 -3.47 23.05 -9.86
N ASN A 147 -3.93 23.51 -11.01
CA ASN A 147 -4.80 24.67 -11.12
C ASN A 147 -6.25 24.19 -11.12
N THR A 148 -7.05 24.65 -10.16
CA THR A 148 -8.42 24.18 -9.96
C THR A 148 -9.22 25.21 -9.16
N TYR A 149 -10.53 24.98 -8.99
CA TYR A 149 -11.36 25.74 -8.07
C TYR A 149 -11.99 24.81 -7.04
N LEU A 150 -11.77 25.07 -5.75
CA LEU A 150 -12.41 24.36 -4.66
C LEU A 150 -13.49 25.25 -4.05
N PRO A 151 -14.78 24.90 -4.20
CA PRO A 151 -15.83 25.57 -3.46
C PRO A 151 -15.74 25.26 -1.96
N CYS A 152 -15.88 26.28 -1.13
CA CYS A 152 -16.01 26.21 0.32
C CYS A 152 -16.91 25.04 0.78
N GLY A 153 -16.34 24.11 1.54
CA GLY A 153 -17.07 23.05 2.23
C GLY A 153 -17.56 21.90 1.35
N MET A 154 -17.34 21.91 0.03
CA MET A 154 -17.75 20.82 -0.87
C MET A 154 -16.56 20.10 -1.50
N PRO A 155 -16.42 18.78 -1.33
CA PRO A 155 -15.39 18.02 -2.03
C PRO A 155 -15.70 17.97 -3.53
N ASN A 156 -14.71 18.31 -4.35
CA ASN A 156 -14.90 18.44 -5.80
C ASN A 156 -14.10 17.39 -6.58
N TYR A 157 -12.91 17.04 -6.08
CA TYR A 157 -11.99 16.12 -6.77
C TYR A 157 -11.41 15.07 -5.82
N ILE A 158 -11.07 13.92 -6.39
CA ILE A 158 -10.27 12.89 -5.72
C ILE A 158 -8.96 12.73 -6.49
N ILE A 159 -7.85 12.88 -5.79
CA ILE A 159 -6.51 12.55 -6.28
C ILE A 159 -6.17 11.16 -5.79
N LYS A 160 -5.76 10.29 -6.71
CA LYS A 160 -5.23 8.97 -6.39
C LYS A 160 -3.85 8.83 -6.99
N TYR A 161 -2.86 8.47 -6.19
CA TYR A 161 -1.49 8.33 -6.65
C TYR A 161 -0.89 6.98 -6.23
N GLU A 162 0.01 6.47 -7.05
CA GLU A 162 0.79 5.27 -6.76
C GLU A 162 2.27 5.65 -6.62
N ARG A 163 2.83 5.45 -5.42
CA ARG A 163 4.25 5.68 -5.14
C ARG A 163 5.15 4.63 -5.79
N PHE A 164 6.45 4.90 -5.81
CA PHE A 164 7.43 3.96 -6.33
C PHE A 164 7.44 2.59 -5.62
N ASP A 165 7.09 2.56 -4.33
CA ASP A 165 6.94 1.37 -3.50
C ASP A 165 5.54 0.73 -3.59
N TYR A 166 4.75 1.06 -4.62
CA TYR A 166 3.42 0.52 -4.92
C TYR A 166 2.37 0.80 -3.82
N VAL A 167 2.64 1.77 -2.96
CA VAL A 167 1.65 2.28 -2.01
C VAL A 167 0.68 3.19 -2.76
N ILE A 168 -0.62 2.99 -2.54
CA ILE A 168 -1.66 3.84 -3.12
C ILE A 168 -2.09 4.85 -2.05
N GLY A 169 -2.01 6.14 -2.39
CA GLY A 169 -2.59 7.20 -1.59
C GLY A 169 -3.82 7.78 -2.27
N THR A 170 -4.85 8.08 -1.48
CA THR A 170 -6.05 8.78 -1.93
C THR A 170 -6.23 10.05 -1.11
N LEU A 171 -6.47 11.17 -1.79
CA LEU A 171 -6.76 12.46 -1.19
C LEU A 171 -8.03 13.04 -1.79
N VAL A 172 -8.94 13.48 -0.93
CA VAL A 172 -10.12 14.25 -1.33
C VAL A 172 -9.77 15.73 -1.26
N LEU A 173 -9.91 16.44 -2.38
CA LEU A 173 -9.75 17.89 -2.43
C LEU A 173 -11.07 18.56 -2.06
N GLN A 174 -11.04 19.33 -0.99
CA GLN A 174 -12.16 20.08 -0.43
C GLN A 174 -11.59 21.34 0.22
N GLU A 175 -12.27 22.47 0.21
CA GLU A 175 -11.87 23.63 1.03
C GLU A 175 -12.54 23.54 2.42
N ASP A 176 -11.77 23.48 3.52
CA ASP A 176 -12.33 23.31 4.89
C ASP A 176 -12.62 24.64 5.61
N GLY A 177 -12.64 25.78 4.90
CA GLY A 177 -12.98 27.11 5.44
C GLY A 177 -12.07 27.65 6.57
N ARG A 178 -11.10 26.87 7.06
CA ARG A 178 -10.15 27.23 8.13
C ARG A 178 -8.90 27.94 7.62
N GLY A 179 -8.77 28.10 6.32
CA GLY A 179 -7.55 28.61 5.71
C GLY A 179 -6.39 27.62 5.81
N LEU A 180 -5.69 27.47 4.69
CA LEU A 180 -4.31 27.02 4.51
C LEU A 180 -3.61 26.45 5.76
N THR A 181 -3.78 25.16 6.04
CA THR A 181 -2.72 24.23 6.49
C THR A 181 -3.35 22.95 7.02
N ASN A 182 -2.86 21.81 6.53
CA ASN A 182 -3.25 20.45 6.91
C ASN A 182 -4.53 19.95 6.26
N PHE A 183 -4.47 19.79 4.94
CA PHE A 183 -5.33 18.79 4.32
C PHE A 183 -4.94 17.41 4.87
N ARG A 184 -5.98 16.69 5.29
CA ARG A 184 -5.93 15.40 5.99
C ARG A 184 -4.84 14.50 5.39
N THR A 185 -4.11 13.82 6.25
CA THR A 185 -3.18 12.76 5.85
C THR A 185 -3.87 11.90 4.79
N PRO A 186 -3.26 11.71 3.61
CA PRO A 186 -3.86 10.90 2.56
C PRO A 186 -4.24 9.54 3.13
N GLU A 187 -5.36 8.99 2.65
CA GLU A 187 -5.67 7.59 2.94
C GLU A 187 -4.65 6.72 2.22
N ILE A 188 -3.77 6.08 2.99
CA ILE A 188 -2.72 5.23 2.45
C ILE A 188 -3.14 3.77 2.55
N LYS A 189 -3.01 3.04 1.44
CA LYS A 189 -3.27 1.61 1.35
C LYS A 189 -2.09 0.90 0.70
N HIS A 190 -1.52 -0.07 1.40
CA HIS A 190 -0.51 -0.95 0.81
C HIS A 190 -1.16 -1.95 -0.14
N THR A 191 -0.57 -2.09 -1.32
CA THR A 191 -0.90 -3.18 -2.25
C THR A 191 -0.07 -4.42 -1.90
N TRP A 192 -0.47 -5.59 -2.39
CA TRP A 192 0.35 -6.80 -2.26
C TRP A 192 1.77 -6.60 -2.81
N ARG A 193 1.92 -5.84 -3.90
CA ARG A 193 3.22 -5.47 -4.47
C ARG A 193 4.06 -4.63 -3.52
N SER A 194 3.41 -3.72 -2.79
CA SER A 194 4.06 -2.93 -1.75
C SER A 194 4.56 -3.81 -0.61
N TYR A 195 3.75 -4.77 -0.15
CA TYR A 195 4.20 -5.75 0.84
C TYR A 195 5.44 -6.52 0.36
N PHE A 196 5.44 -7.05 -0.87
CA PHE A 196 6.63 -7.71 -1.42
C PHE A 196 7.82 -6.76 -1.54
N TYR A 197 7.58 -5.51 -1.97
CA TYR A 197 8.64 -4.51 -2.07
C TYR A 197 9.31 -4.29 -0.72
N HIS A 198 8.56 -4.12 0.36
CA HIS A 198 9.12 -3.94 1.71
C HIS A 198 9.62 -5.23 2.37
N LEU A 199 9.16 -6.41 1.92
CA LEU A 199 9.71 -7.70 2.36
C LEU A 199 11.10 -7.95 1.77
N VAL A 200 11.31 -7.55 0.52
CA VAL A 200 12.56 -7.76 -0.22
C VAL A 200 13.56 -6.62 0.01
N LYS A 201 13.08 -5.37 0.16
CA LYS A 201 13.91 -4.21 0.45
C LYS A 201 14.40 -4.29 1.90
N ALA A 202 15.68 -4.63 2.04
CA ALA A 202 16.40 -4.72 3.30
C ALA A 202 16.69 -3.34 3.88
#